data_AF-A0A6N2N7N4-F1
#
_entry.id   AF-A0A6N2N7N4-F1
#
_cell.length_a   1.000
_cell.length_b   1.000
_cell.length_c   1.000
_cell.angle_alpha   90.00
_cell.angle_beta   90.00
_cell.angle_gamma   90.00
#
_symmetry.space_group_name_H-M   'P 1'
#
loop_
_entity.id
_entity.type
_entity.pdbx_description
1 polymer ?
#
loop_
_entity_poly.entity_id
_entity_poly.type
_entity_poly.pdbx_seq_one_letter_code
_entity_poly.pdbx_strand_id
1 'polypeptide(L)'
;MEEYPEELRTPPVALVSLVGCAEHHALISSYLNAERPPINTLALPDLSKIVLLLSKPIKSDPLSGDNGGILKKDWLLKHRTRVPAIAAAFFNSDHVSGDPAQWLQVCSDIENLKNVIRPKNIKLIVAVVQSSANDEISEDRMTLMRKRAEIDTKYLVVFNASWGARLLN
;
A
#
# COMPACT_ATOMS: atom_id res chain seq x y z
N MET A 1 0.22 7.17 -36.24
CA MET A 1 0.07 7.47 -34.79
C MET A 1 0.78 6.43 -33.91
N GLU A 2 1.82 5.76 -34.43
CA GLU A 2 2.49 4.63 -33.78
C GLU A 2 3.90 4.98 -33.24
N GLU A 3 4.22 6.27 -33.14
CA GLU A 3 5.56 6.73 -32.79
C GLU A 3 5.72 6.97 -31.27
N TYR A 4 4.62 7.00 -30.52
CA TYR A 4 4.67 7.09 -29.06
C TYR A 4 4.85 5.71 -28.42
N PRO A 5 5.75 5.58 -27.42
CA PRO A 5 5.84 4.42 -26.54
C PRO A 5 4.46 4.01 -25.98
N GLU A 6 4.22 2.70 -25.82
CA GLU A 6 2.93 2.17 -25.34
C GLU A 6 2.47 2.80 -24.03
N GLU A 7 3.42 3.22 -23.17
CA GLU A 7 3.11 3.82 -21.88
C GLU A 7 2.48 5.21 -21.99
N LEU A 8 2.70 5.90 -23.12
CA LEU A 8 2.13 7.22 -23.44
C LEU A 8 0.82 7.13 -24.22
N ARG A 9 0.47 5.93 -24.72
CA ARG A 9 -0.77 5.70 -25.48
C ARG A 9 -1.98 5.43 -24.60
N THR A 10 -1.75 5.07 -23.35
CA THR A 10 -2.80 4.70 -22.40
C THR A 10 -2.76 5.65 -21.20
N PRO A 11 -3.93 6.07 -20.68
CA PRO A 11 -3.98 7.00 -19.56
C PRO A 11 -3.29 6.39 -18.32
N PRO A 12 -2.72 7.23 -17.43
CA PRO A 12 -2.11 6.76 -16.20
C PRO A 12 -3.14 6.02 -15.34
N VAL A 13 -2.78 4.80 -14.94
CA VAL A 13 -3.61 3.92 -14.09
C VAL A 13 -3.11 4.04 -12.65
N ALA A 14 -4.02 4.16 -11.68
CA ALA A 14 -3.64 4.25 -10.28
C ALA A 14 -3.04 2.94 -9.78
N LEU A 15 -2.01 3.03 -8.93
CA LEU A 15 -1.32 1.87 -8.35
C LEU A 15 -1.42 1.93 -6.82
N VAL A 16 -1.89 0.85 -6.21
CA VAL A 16 -2.04 0.71 -4.75
C VAL A 16 -1.18 -0.45 -4.27
N SER A 17 -0.38 -0.26 -3.23
CA SER A 17 0.35 -1.34 -2.59
C SER A 17 -0.43 -1.88 -1.41
N LEU A 18 -0.74 -3.17 -1.41
CA LEU A 18 -1.36 -3.89 -0.29
C LEU A 18 -0.24 -4.58 0.49
N VAL A 19 -0.11 -4.30 1.79
CA VAL A 19 1.01 -4.77 2.62
C VAL A 19 0.49 -5.48 3.85
N GLY A 20 0.93 -6.72 4.09
CA GLY A 20 0.48 -7.52 5.23
C GLY A 20 -0.87 -8.20 5.00
N CYS A 21 -1.19 -9.26 5.76
CA CYS A 21 -2.42 -10.06 5.64
C CYS A 21 -2.74 -10.52 4.20
N ALA A 22 -1.83 -11.29 3.60
CA ALA A 22 -1.88 -11.70 2.18
C ALA A 22 -3.18 -12.39 1.73
N GLU A 23 -3.91 -13.02 2.67
CA GLU A 23 -5.18 -13.71 2.44
C GLU A 23 -6.24 -12.81 1.79
N HIS A 24 -6.21 -11.50 2.08
CA HIS A 24 -7.20 -10.54 1.59
C HIS A 24 -6.79 -9.86 0.27
N HIS A 25 -5.55 -10.04 -0.18
CA HIS A 25 -4.99 -9.30 -1.32
C HIS A 25 -5.70 -9.63 -2.63
N ALA A 26 -6.01 -10.91 -2.86
CA ALA A 26 -6.66 -11.34 -4.11
C ALA A 26 -8.06 -10.73 -4.25
N LEU A 27 -8.82 -10.67 -3.16
CA LEU A 27 -10.18 -10.14 -3.14
C LEU A 27 -10.18 -8.62 -3.37
N ILE A 28 -9.36 -7.89 -2.61
CA ILE A 28 -9.21 -6.43 -2.75
C ILE A 28 -8.67 -6.07 -4.14
N SER A 29 -7.71 -6.85 -4.65
CA SER A 29 -7.16 -6.68 -6.00
C SER A 29 -8.22 -6.86 -7.08
N SER A 30 -9.03 -7.91 -6.98
CA SER A 30 -10.10 -8.17 -7.95
C SER A 30 -11.14 -7.04 -7.92
N TYR A 31 -11.52 -6.57 -6.73
CA TYR A 31 -12.47 -5.47 -6.58
C TYR A 31 -11.93 -4.18 -7.20
N LEU A 32 -10.70 -3.80 -6.86
CA LEU A 32 -10.06 -2.58 -7.37
C LEU A 32 -9.81 -2.61 -8.88
N ASN A 33 -9.51 -3.78 -9.45
CA ASN A 33 -9.39 -3.94 -10.90
C ASN A 33 -10.74 -3.87 -11.64
N ALA A 34 -11.85 -4.20 -10.97
CA ALA A 34 -13.18 -4.14 -11.56
C ALA A 34 -13.76 -2.71 -11.64
N GLU A 35 -13.22 -1.78 -10.83
CA GLU A 35 -13.59 -0.36 -10.85
C GLU A 35 -13.25 0.31 -12.19
N ARG A 36 -13.93 1.43 -12.50
CA ARG A 36 -13.69 2.22 -13.73
C ARG A 36 -13.31 3.67 -13.38
N PRO A 37 -12.06 4.10 -13.58
CA PRO A 37 -10.93 3.37 -14.19
C PRO A 37 -10.36 2.26 -13.29
N PRO A 38 -9.75 1.21 -13.87
CA PRO A 38 -9.18 0.12 -13.09
C PRO A 38 -8.07 0.63 -12.18
N ILE A 39 -7.96 0.05 -10.99
CA ILE A 39 -6.91 0.38 -10.03
C ILE A 39 -6.01 -0.84 -9.88
N ASN A 40 -4.77 -0.71 -10.32
CA ASN A 40 -3.78 -1.78 -10.22
C ASN A 40 -3.31 -1.91 -8.77
N THR A 41 -3.02 -3.15 -8.36
CA THR A 41 -2.54 -3.44 -7.01
C THR A 41 -1.21 -4.19 -7.01
N LEU A 42 -0.30 -3.82 -6.10
CA LEU A 42 0.88 -4.59 -5.75
C LEU A 42 0.64 -5.32 -4.43
N ALA A 43 0.49 -6.64 -4.49
CA ALA A 43 0.33 -7.49 -3.31
C ALA A 43 1.70 -7.80 -2.70
N LEU A 44 1.96 -7.30 -1.49
CA LEU A 44 3.19 -7.52 -0.74
C LEU A 44 2.85 -8.24 0.57
N PRO A 45 3.16 -9.55 0.68
CA PRO A 45 2.74 -10.33 1.85
C PRO A 45 3.42 -9.88 3.15
N ASP A 46 4.54 -9.15 3.06
CA ASP A 46 5.31 -8.68 4.20
C ASP A 46 5.76 -7.21 4.03
N LEU A 47 5.84 -6.48 5.13
CA LEU A 47 6.30 -5.09 5.18
C LEU A 47 7.78 -4.97 4.77
N SER A 48 8.61 -5.98 5.02
CA SER A 48 10.02 -5.94 4.61
C SER A 48 10.19 -5.78 3.08
N LYS A 49 9.24 -6.33 2.31
CA LYS A 49 9.27 -6.26 0.84
C LYS A 49 8.96 -4.86 0.32
N ILE A 50 8.09 -4.10 0.98
CA ILE A 50 7.83 -2.71 0.56
C ILE A 50 9.04 -1.83 0.85
N VAL A 51 9.73 -2.04 1.98
CA VAL A 51 10.99 -1.36 2.28
C VAL A 51 12.03 -1.69 1.21
N LEU A 52 12.21 -2.95 0.82
CA LEU A 52 13.18 -3.32 -0.22
C LEU A 52 12.83 -2.72 -1.59
N LEU A 53 11.56 -2.71 -1.98
CA LEU A 53 11.10 -2.18 -3.26
C LEU A 53 11.27 -0.67 -3.35
N LEU A 54 10.97 0.04 -2.27
CA LEU A 54 11.00 1.50 -2.23
C LEU A 54 12.40 2.04 -1.86
N SER A 55 13.21 1.32 -1.09
CA SER A 55 14.56 1.74 -0.67
C SER A 55 15.64 1.48 -1.71
N LYS A 56 15.40 0.64 -2.74
CA LYS A 56 16.41 0.44 -3.80
C LYS A 56 16.65 1.75 -4.56
N PRO A 57 17.87 2.33 -4.53
CA PRO A 57 18.20 3.43 -5.41
C PRO A 57 18.09 2.92 -6.84
N ILE A 58 17.33 3.63 -7.65
CA ILE A 58 17.15 3.31 -9.06
C ILE A 58 18.52 3.58 -9.72
N LYS A 59 19.34 2.54 -9.88
CA LYS A 59 20.49 2.59 -10.78
C LYS A 59 19.92 2.89 -12.16
N SER A 60 20.13 4.11 -12.65
CA SER A 60 20.06 4.38 -14.07
C SER A 60 21.09 3.50 -14.74
N ASP A 61 20.65 2.68 -15.70
CA ASP A 61 21.54 1.84 -16.49
C ASP A 61 22.63 2.72 -17.11
N PRO A 62 23.94 2.44 -16.94
CA PRO A 62 25.02 3.28 -17.45
C PRO A 62 25.10 3.33 -18.99
N LEU A 63 24.29 2.51 -19.70
CA LEU A 63 24.12 2.55 -21.15
C LEU A 63 22.99 3.48 -21.62
N SER A 64 22.24 4.08 -20.69
CA SER A 64 21.11 4.97 -21.03
C SER A 64 21.63 6.37 -21.30
N GLY A 65 21.92 6.65 -22.57
CA GLY A 65 22.28 7.97 -23.06
C GLY A 65 21.32 9.06 -22.58
N ASP A 66 21.91 10.20 -22.24
CA ASP A 66 21.26 11.43 -21.80
C ASP A 66 20.48 12.06 -22.96
N ASN A 67 19.33 11.48 -23.29
CA ASN A 67 18.39 12.12 -24.20
C ASN A 67 17.68 13.22 -23.40
N GLY A 68 18.13 14.47 -23.61
CA GLY A 68 17.63 15.70 -23.00
C GLY A 68 16.14 15.98 -23.25
N GLY A 69 15.28 15.22 -22.57
CA GLY A 69 13.85 15.50 -22.43
C GLY A 69 13.53 16.03 -21.03
N ILE A 70 12.41 16.74 -20.89
CA ILE A 70 11.90 17.28 -19.61
C ILE A 70 11.67 16.15 -18.56
N LEU A 71 11.38 14.93 -19.03
CA LEU A 71 11.19 13.77 -18.18
C LEU A 71 12.32 12.76 -18.39
N LYS A 72 12.88 12.29 -17.27
CA LYS A 72 13.86 11.20 -17.25
C LYS A 72 13.28 9.96 -17.94
N LYS A 73 14.08 9.27 -18.75
CA LYS A 73 13.69 7.99 -19.38
C LYS A 73 13.13 7.01 -18.33
N ASP A 74 12.02 6.37 -18.68
CA ASP A 74 11.22 5.46 -17.84
C ASP A 74 10.54 6.10 -16.62
N TRP A 75 10.47 7.43 -16.52
CA TRP A 75 9.78 8.10 -15.41
C TRP A 75 8.32 7.64 -15.32
N LEU A 76 7.62 7.57 -16.45
CA LEU A 76 6.25 7.07 -16.52
C LEU A 76 6.15 5.59 -16.16
N LEU A 77 7.03 4.73 -16.68
CA LEU A 77 7.04 3.31 -16.34
C LEU A 77 7.26 3.10 -14.84
N LYS A 78 8.17 3.85 -14.22
CA LYS A 78 8.44 3.82 -12.77
C LYS A 78 7.22 4.24 -11.95
N HIS A 79 6.60 5.36 -12.30
CA HIS A 79 5.43 5.88 -11.58
C HIS A 79 4.15 5.07 -11.84
N ARG A 80 4.07 4.37 -12.96
CA ARG A 80 2.90 3.55 -13.31
C ARG A 80 2.95 2.13 -12.76
N THR A 81 4.15 1.56 -12.57
CA THR A 81 4.31 0.14 -12.21
C THR A 81 5.03 -0.12 -10.90
N ARG A 82 5.80 0.84 -10.38
CA ARG A 82 6.71 0.61 -9.22
C ARG A 82 6.52 1.56 -8.05
N VAL A 83 6.01 2.77 -8.28
CA VAL A 83 5.72 3.74 -7.20
C VAL A 83 4.20 3.75 -6.99
N PRO A 84 3.69 3.10 -5.94
CA PRO A 84 2.26 3.15 -5.64
C PRO A 84 1.87 4.56 -5.20
N ALA A 85 0.68 5.02 -5.57
CA ALA A 85 0.12 6.28 -5.08
C ALA A 85 -0.34 6.16 -3.61
N ILE A 86 -0.74 4.94 -3.21
CA ILE A 86 -1.25 4.62 -1.88
C ILE A 86 -0.61 3.31 -1.40
N ALA A 87 -0.16 3.28 -0.15
CA ALA A 87 0.21 2.06 0.56
C ALA A 87 -0.87 1.77 1.62
N ALA A 88 -1.55 0.63 1.49
CA ALA A 88 -2.50 0.12 2.47
C ALA A 88 -1.80 -0.96 3.29
N ALA A 89 -1.61 -0.71 4.59
CA ALA A 89 -1.01 -1.64 5.54
C ALA A 89 -2.10 -2.34 6.35
N PHE A 90 -2.11 -3.67 6.31
CA PHE A 90 -3.06 -4.51 7.02
C PHE A 90 -2.40 -5.12 8.25
N PHE A 91 -3.03 -4.94 9.41
CA PHE A 91 -2.61 -5.51 10.69
C PHE A 91 -3.74 -6.36 11.27
N ASN A 92 -3.43 -7.53 11.80
CA ASN A 92 -4.43 -8.35 12.47
C ASN A 92 -4.88 -7.70 13.79
N SER A 93 -6.18 -7.81 14.14
CA SER A 93 -6.75 -7.35 15.41
C SER A 93 -5.97 -7.91 16.59
N ASP A 94 -5.58 -9.19 16.52
CA ASP A 94 -4.81 -9.90 17.56
C ASP A 94 -3.50 -9.18 17.92
N HIS A 95 -2.80 -8.62 16.94
CA HIS A 95 -1.52 -7.92 17.17
C HIS A 95 -1.72 -6.50 17.73
N VAL A 96 -2.92 -5.94 17.58
CA VAL A 96 -3.28 -4.59 18.03
C VAL A 96 -3.85 -4.62 19.45
N SER A 97 -4.66 -5.63 19.77
CA SER A 97 -5.30 -5.83 21.07
C SER A 97 -4.51 -6.73 22.03
N GLY A 98 -3.61 -7.57 21.49
CA GLY A 98 -2.83 -8.56 22.23
C GLY A 98 -1.65 -8.00 23.01
N ASP A 99 -0.59 -8.79 23.07
CA ASP A 99 0.54 -8.55 23.97
C ASP A 99 1.27 -7.22 23.71
N PRO A 100 1.82 -6.55 24.74
CA PRO A 100 2.58 -5.32 24.57
C PRO A 100 3.72 -5.43 23.54
N ALA A 101 4.34 -6.61 23.42
CA ALA A 101 5.39 -6.87 22.44
C ALA A 101 4.87 -6.84 20.98
N GLN A 102 3.68 -7.41 20.73
CA GLN A 102 3.05 -7.39 19.40
C GLN A 102 2.64 -5.97 19.01
N TRP A 103 2.08 -5.22 19.96
CA TRP A 103 1.76 -3.82 19.76
C TRP A 103 2.99 -2.96 19.42
N LEU A 104 4.11 -3.20 20.12
CA LEU A 104 5.38 -2.53 19.83
C LEU A 104 5.90 -2.86 18.42
N GLN A 105 5.74 -4.11 17.98
CA GLN A 105 6.10 -4.50 16.61
C GLN A 105 5.27 -3.74 15.58
N VAL A 106 3.94 -3.68 15.76
CA VAL A 106 3.03 -2.89 14.90
C VAL A 106 3.46 -1.42 14.85
N CYS A 107 3.84 -0.85 16.00
CA CYS A 107 4.31 0.53 16.06
C CYS A 107 5.63 0.73 15.27
N SER A 108 6.57 -0.22 15.38
CA SER A 108 7.83 -0.19 14.61
C SER A 108 7.57 -0.31 13.11
N ASP A 109 6.67 -1.21 12.73
CA ASP A 109 6.27 -1.46 11.35
C ASP A 109 5.64 -0.21 10.70
N ILE A 110 4.76 0.48 11.42
CA ILE A 110 4.16 1.75 10.98
C ILE A 110 5.25 2.82 10.79
N GLU A 111 6.21 2.93 11.70
CA GLU A 111 7.31 3.91 11.58
C GLU A 111 8.23 3.60 10.40
N ASN A 112 8.60 2.34 10.23
CA ASN A 112 9.39 1.88 9.10
C ASN A 112 8.69 2.19 7.79
N LEU A 113 7.37 1.93 7.73
CA LEU A 113 6.56 2.23 6.56
C LEU A 113 6.52 3.74 6.26
N LYS A 114 6.28 4.58 7.28
CA LYS A 114 6.30 6.05 7.17
C LYS A 114 7.62 6.56 6.60
N ASN A 115 8.74 6.06 7.11
CA ASN A 115 10.07 6.47 6.67
C ASN A 115 10.32 6.15 5.19
N VAL A 116 9.70 5.08 4.68
CA VAL A 116 9.86 4.64 3.30
C VAL A 116 8.91 5.35 2.34
N ILE A 117 7.67 5.65 2.76
CA ILE A 117 6.63 6.25 1.90
C ILE A 117 6.72 7.79 1.80
N ARG A 118 7.14 8.46 2.88
CA ARG A 118 7.27 9.93 2.93
C ARG A 118 8.17 10.52 1.84
N PRO A 119 9.41 10.03 1.61
CA PRO A 119 10.28 10.62 0.59
C PRO A 119 9.74 10.45 -0.83
N LYS A 120 8.76 9.56 -1.04
CA LYS A 120 8.13 9.30 -2.35
C LYS A 120 6.72 9.90 -2.47
N ASN A 121 6.28 10.67 -1.49
CA ASN A 121 4.95 11.29 -1.45
C ASN A 121 3.79 10.28 -1.62
N ILE A 122 3.94 9.08 -1.04
CA ILE A 122 2.94 8.01 -1.09
C ILE A 122 2.01 8.15 0.13
N LYS A 123 0.68 8.07 -0.09
CA LYS A 123 -0.30 8.15 1.00
C LYS A 123 -0.39 6.82 1.76
N LEU A 124 -0.58 6.89 3.07
CA LEU A 124 -0.76 5.71 3.94
C LEU A 124 -2.23 5.50 4.29
N ILE A 125 -2.70 4.27 4.15
CA ILE A 125 -3.94 3.78 4.73
C ILE A 125 -3.58 2.64 5.68
N VAL A 126 -4.17 2.64 6.86
CA VAL A 126 -3.99 1.58 7.85
C VAL A 126 -5.32 0.84 8.00
N ALA A 127 -5.29 -0.45 7.73
CA ALA A 127 -6.44 -1.33 7.85
C ALA A 127 -6.20 -2.32 8.99
N VAL A 128 -7.16 -2.45 9.91
CA VAL A 128 -7.11 -3.46 10.96
C VAL A 128 -8.06 -4.59 10.61
N VAL A 129 -7.52 -5.78 10.40
CA VAL A 129 -8.27 -6.98 10.02
C VAL A 129 -8.80 -7.64 11.29
N GLN A 130 -10.12 -7.63 11.48
CA GLN A 130 -10.79 -8.36 12.56
C GLN A 130 -11.06 -9.80 12.13
N SER A 131 -10.59 -10.75 12.93
CA SER A 131 -10.83 -12.18 12.75
C SER A 131 -12.21 -12.59 13.28
N SER A 132 -12.66 -11.95 14.37
CA SER A 132 -13.99 -12.16 14.95
C SER A 132 -14.81 -10.87 15.03
N ALA A 133 -16.13 -10.98 14.93
CA ALA A 133 -17.05 -9.85 15.13
C ALA A 133 -17.06 -9.31 16.58
N ASN A 134 -16.39 -10.02 17.49
CA ASN A 134 -16.28 -9.67 18.91
C ASN A 134 -14.89 -9.11 19.28
N ASP A 135 -14.00 -8.92 18.28
CA ASP A 135 -12.70 -8.28 18.48
C ASP A 135 -12.89 -6.77 18.66
N GLU A 136 -13.39 -6.38 19.82
CA GLU A 136 -13.53 -4.97 20.20
C GLU A 136 -12.14 -4.41 20.50
N ILE A 137 -11.60 -3.66 19.54
CA ILE A 137 -10.35 -2.93 19.73
C ILE A 137 -10.70 -1.65 20.49
N SER A 138 -10.05 -1.43 21.62
CA SER A 138 -10.22 -0.20 22.41
C SER A 138 -9.98 1.05 21.53
N GLU A 139 -10.91 2.02 21.63
CA GLU A 139 -10.80 3.34 21.00
C GLU A 139 -9.46 4.04 21.33
N ASP A 140 -8.91 3.80 22.52
CA ASP A 140 -7.62 4.34 22.92
C ASP A 140 -6.48 3.76 22.07
N ARG A 141 -6.53 2.45 21.76
CA ARG A 141 -5.57 1.79 20.86
C ARG A 141 -5.68 2.33 19.44
N MET A 142 -6.90 2.52 18.94
CA MET A 142 -7.12 3.14 17.62
C MET A 142 -6.58 4.58 17.57
N THR A 143 -6.78 5.34 18.64
CA THR A 143 -6.28 6.72 18.78
C THR A 143 -4.75 6.75 18.83
N LEU A 144 -4.13 5.83 19.57
CA LEU A 144 -2.66 5.70 19.62
C LEU A 144 -2.10 5.29 18.26
N MET A 145 -2.73 4.34 17.58
CA MET A 145 -2.34 3.91 16.23
C MET A 145 -2.39 5.08 15.26
N ARG A 146 -3.48 5.86 15.30
CA ARG A 146 -3.67 7.06 14.47
C ARG A 146 -2.59 8.11 14.72
N LYS A 147 -2.33 8.43 15.99
CA LYS A 147 -1.27 9.38 16.39
C LYS A 147 0.10 8.92 15.91
N ARG A 148 0.41 7.63 16.02
CA ARG A 148 1.69 7.05 15.59
C ARG A 148 1.83 7.05 14.06
N ALA A 149 0.76 6.68 13.36
CA ALA A 149 0.71 6.66 11.91
C ALA A 149 0.67 8.07 11.28
N GLU A 150 0.34 9.11 12.06
CA GLU A 150 0.10 10.49 11.58
C GLU A 150 -0.93 10.55 10.45
N ILE A 151 -1.98 9.73 10.58
CA ILE A 151 -3.07 9.65 9.59
C ILE A 151 -4.34 10.29 10.14
N ASP A 152 -5.17 10.80 9.25
CA ASP A 152 -6.53 11.24 9.56
C ASP A 152 -7.42 10.00 9.82
N THR A 153 -8.49 10.18 10.61
CA THR A 153 -9.48 9.14 10.94
C THR A 153 -10.01 8.43 9.69
N LYS A 154 -10.18 9.15 8.58
CA LYS A 154 -10.66 8.60 7.30
C LYS A 154 -9.72 7.58 6.64
N TYR A 155 -8.47 7.49 7.07
CA TYR A 155 -7.48 6.56 6.55
C TYR A 155 -7.19 5.40 7.50
N LEU A 156 -7.90 5.32 8.64
CA LEU A 156 -7.93 4.17 9.52
C LEU A 156 -9.22 3.38 9.24
N VAL A 157 -9.08 2.17 8.71
CA VAL A 157 -10.21 1.33 8.30
C VAL A 157 -10.23 0.06 9.14
N VAL A 158 -11.39 -0.33 9.63
CA VAL A 158 -11.58 -1.66 10.23
C VAL A 158 -12.10 -2.57 9.14
N PHE A 159 -11.32 -3.59 8.79
CA PHE A 159 -11.68 -4.59 7.80
C PHE A 159 -12.11 -5.85 8.54
N ASN A 160 -13.36 -6.25 8.43
CA ASN A 160 -13.83 -7.48 9.07
C ASN A 160 -13.77 -8.62 8.05
N ALA A 161 -13.05 -9.71 8.39
CA ALA A 161 -12.81 -10.83 7.49
C ALA A 161 -14.12 -11.50 6.99
N SER A 162 -15.21 -11.41 7.77
CA SER A 162 -16.55 -11.89 7.36
C SER A 162 -17.13 -11.16 6.14
N TRP A 163 -16.61 -9.98 5.78
CA TRP A 163 -17.03 -9.21 4.62
C TRP A 163 -16.49 -9.79 3.32
N GLY A 164 -15.40 -10.56 3.37
CA GLY A 164 -14.88 -11.27 2.21
C GLY A 164 -15.88 -12.29 1.65
N ALA A 165 -16.71 -12.90 2.52
CA ALA A 165 -17.78 -13.80 2.09
C ALA A 165 -18.97 -13.09 1.42
N ARG A 166 -19.15 -11.78 1.65
CA ARG A 166 -20.27 -11.00 1.11
C ARG A 166 -19.95 -10.32 -0.23
N LEU A 167 -18.68 -10.08 -0.54
CA LEU A 167 -18.26 -9.48 -1.81
C LEU A 167 -18.22 -10.47 -2.99
N LEU A 168 -18.46 -11.76 -2.72
CA LEU A 168 -18.53 -12.84 -3.73
C LEU A 168 -19.97 -13.29 -4.04
N ASN A 169 -21.00 -12.63 -3.49
CA ASN A 169 -22.42 -12.88 -3.78
C ASN A 169 -23.08 -11.66 -4.43
#